data_AF-A0A958F8Z4-F1
#
_entry.id   AF-A0A958F8Z4-F1
#
_cell.length_a   1.000
_cell.length_b   1.000
_cell.length_c   1.000
_cell.angle_alpha   90.00
_cell.angle_beta   90.00
_cell.angle_gamma   90.00
#
_symmetry.space_group_name_H-M   'P 1'
#
loop_
_entity.id
_entity.type
_entity.pdbx_description
1 polymer ?
#
loop_
_entity_poly.entity_id
_entity_poly.type
_entity_poly.pdbx_seq_one_letter_code
_entity_poly.pdbx_strand_id
1 'polypeptide(L)'
;MNTSGIASFIRHHYRHFNAAALADAAEGYCKFLKNDGKMMITLAGAMSTAELGLSLAEMIRRDKVHAITCTGANLEEDIFNLVAHDHYVRIPHYRDLTPADEQALLERHLNRVTDTCIPEEEAIRRIEKQILEEWTAADREGKSYFPHEFLYRLIRKGSLETYYQIDPKDS
;
A
#
# COMPACT_ATOMS: atom_id res chain seq x y z
N MET A 1 16.26 9.76 -28.32
CA MET A 1 15.89 9.00 -27.10
C MET A 1 16.65 9.62 -25.94
N ASN A 2 15.96 10.09 -24.90
CA ASN A 2 16.62 10.75 -23.77
C ASN A 2 17.58 9.77 -23.09
N THR A 3 18.88 10.02 -23.22
CA THR A 3 19.98 9.20 -22.66
C THR A 3 20.19 9.43 -21.16
N SER A 4 19.39 10.29 -20.52
CA SER A 4 19.58 10.78 -19.14
C SER A 4 18.63 10.20 -18.08
N GLY A 5 17.82 9.18 -18.39
CA GLY A 5 16.87 8.58 -17.44
C GLY A 5 17.45 7.45 -16.58
N ILE A 6 16.78 7.11 -15.46
CA ILE A 6 17.15 6.02 -14.54
C ILE A 6 17.43 4.69 -15.28
N ALA A 7 16.68 4.39 -16.34
CA ALA A 7 16.92 3.18 -17.15
C ALA A 7 18.30 3.16 -17.82
N SER A 8 18.79 4.32 -18.30
CA SER A 8 20.12 4.46 -18.89
C SER A 8 21.20 4.24 -17.83
N PHE A 9 21.00 4.83 -16.64
CA PHE A 9 21.88 4.64 -15.49
C PHE A 9 21.99 3.16 -15.08
N ILE A 10 20.86 2.46 -14.92
CA ILE A 10 20.83 1.04 -14.54
C ILE A 10 21.59 0.20 -15.58
N ARG A 11 21.31 0.37 -16.88
CA ARG A 11 22.04 -0.36 -17.95
C ARG A 11 23.54 -0.08 -17.95
N HIS A 12 23.92 1.16 -17.66
CA HIS A 12 25.32 1.54 -17.68
C HIS A 12 26.09 0.94 -16.49
N HIS A 13 25.52 1.03 -15.28
CA HIS A 13 26.25 0.71 -14.04
C HIS A 13 25.99 -0.71 -13.51
N TYR A 14 24.81 -1.29 -13.69
CA TYR A 14 24.39 -2.52 -13.01
C TYR A 14 24.53 -3.73 -13.93
N ARG A 15 25.77 -4.13 -14.24
CA ARG A 15 26.06 -5.13 -15.29
C ARG A 15 26.39 -6.53 -14.79
N HIS A 16 26.74 -6.69 -13.52
CA HIS A 16 27.28 -7.95 -13.01
C HIS A 16 26.65 -8.34 -11.67
N PHE A 17 26.68 -9.63 -11.36
CA PHE A 17 26.14 -10.21 -10.12
C PHE A 17 24.68 -9.80 -9.87
N ASN A 18 24.30 -9.61 -8.61
CA ASN A 18 22.93 -9.23 -8.23
C ASN A 18 22.50 -7.87 -8.77
N ALA A 19 23.44 -6.99 -9.14
CA ALA A 19 23.07 -5.70 -9.74
C ALA A 19 22.42 -5.90 -11.12
N ALA A 20 22.91 -6.85 -11.93
CA ALA A 20 22.35 -7.15 -13.25
C ALA A 20 20.90 -7.62 -13.19
N ALA A 21 20.52 -8.31 -12.12
CA ALA A 21 19.16 -8.85 -11.95
C ALA A 21 18.08 -7.76 -12.03
N LEU A 22 18.37 -6.52 -11.59
CA LEU A 22 17.42 -5.41 -11.72
C LEU A 22 17.18 -5.03 -13.19
N ALA A 23 18.24 -4.95 -13.99
CA ALA A 23 18.13 -4.65 -15.41
C ALA A 23 17.38 -5.77 -16.15
N ASP A 24 17.78 -7.02 -15.91
CA ASP A 24 17.17 -8.20 -16.54
C ASP A 24 15.68 -8.32 -16.20
N ALA A 25 15.30 -8.09 -14.93
CA ALA A 25 13.90 -8.11 -14.52
C ALA A 25 13.08 -6.99 -15.17
N ALA A 26 13.60 -5.76 -15.20
CA ALA A 26 12.91 -4.62 -15.79
C ALA A 26 12.72 -4.78 -17.32
N GLU A 27 13.74 -5.25 -18.02
CA GLU A 27 13.67 -5.50 -19.47
C GLU A 27 12.81 -6.72 -19.80
N GLY A 28 12.94 -7.80 -19.02
CA GLY A 28 12.11 -8.98 -19.11
C GLY A 28 10.64 -8.65 -18.94
N TYR A 29 10.28 -7.83 -17.95
CA TYR A 29 8.91 -7.37 -17.76
C TYR A 29 8.42 -6.51 -18.93
N CYS A 30 9.24 -5.58 -19.43
CA CYS A 30 8.90 -4.79 -20.61
C CYS A 30 8.64 -5.66 -21.84
N LYS A 31 9.44 -6.71 -22.05
CA LYS A 31 9.25 -7.67 -23.16
C LYS A 31 7.99 -8.51 -22.96
N PHE A 32 7.73 -8.96 -21.75
CA PHE A 32 6.53 -9.73 -21.40
C PHE A 32 5.25 -8.93 -21.74
N LEU A 33 5.19 -7.66 -21.33
CA LEU A 33 4.06 -6.77 -21.65
C LEU A 33 3.91 -6.50 -23.15
N LYS A 34 5.03 -6.33 -23.88
CA LYS A 34 5.00 -6.13 -25.35
C LYS A 34 4.46 -7.35 -26.11
N ASN A 35 4.50 -8.52 -25.50
CA ASN A 35 3.99 -9.77 -26.06
C ASN A 35 2.61 -10.12 -25.47
N ASP A 36 1.81 -9.10 -25.13
CA ASP A 36 0.46 -9.22 -24.58
C ASP A 36 0.37 -10.02 -23.26
N GLY A 37 1.49 -10.13 -22.54
CA GLY A 37 1.57 -10.83 -21.26
C GLY A 37 0.74 -10.13 -20.17
N LYS A 38 0.05 -10.93 -19.33
CA LYS A 38 -0.74 -10.46 -18.20
C LYS A 38 -0.02 -10.70 -16.88
N MET A 39 0.38 -9.62 -16.22
CA MET A 39 1.19 -9.65 -14.99
C MET A 39 0.34 -9.82 -13.74
N MET A 40 0.68 -10.83 -12.95
CA MET A 40 0.20 -11.02 -11.59
C MET A 40 1.34 -10.71 -10.61
N ILE A 41 1.07 -9.88 -9.60
CA ILE A 41 2.04 -9.55 -8.55
C ILE A 41 1.64 -10.22 -7.25
N THR A 42 2.61 -10.75 -6.52
CA THR A 42 2.44 -11.21 -5.14
C THR A 42 3.12 -10.22 -4.19
N LEU A 43 2.43 -9.79 -3.14
CA LEU A 43 2.93 -8.81 -2.17
C LEU A 43 2.90 -9.38 -0.76
N ALA A 44 4.00 -9.20 -0.03
CA ALA A 44 4.06 -9.42 1.40
C ALA A 44 3.25 -8.34 2.14
N GLY A 45 3.02 -8.51 3.45
CA GLY A 45 2.42 -7.46 4.28
C GLY A 45 3.29 -6.21 4.38
N ALA A 46 2.71 -5.10 4.84
CA ALA A 46 3.37 -3.82 5.06
C ALA A 46 3.93 -3.11 3.81
N MET A 47 3.69 -3.62 2.59
CA MET A 47 4.20 -2.97 1.37
C MET A 47 3.44 -1.67 1.05
N SER A 48 2.16 -1.58 1.43
CA SER A 48 1.36 -0.36 1.46
C SER A 48 1.92 0.67 2.45
N THR A 49 2.26 0.26 3.68
CA THR A 49 2.94 1.15 4.64
C THR A 49 4.31 1.62 4.14
N ALA A 50 5.01 0.78 3.38
CA ALA A 50 6.24 1.17 2.68
C ALA A 50 6.00 2.04 1.42
N GLU A 51 4.76 2.48 1.18
CA GLU A 51 4.32 3.35 0.09
C GLU A 51 4.58 2.79 -1.31
N LEU A 52 4.61 1.46 -1.46
CA LEU A 52 4.68 0.84 -2.79
C LEU A 52 3.46 1.20 -3.66
N GLY A 53 2.34 1.55 -3.02
CA GLY A 53 1.10 2.05 -3.65
C GLY A 53 1.35 3.14 -4.68
N LEU A 54 2.23 4.12 -4.38
CA LEU A 54 2.59 5.22 -5.29
C LEU A 54 2.96 4.74 -6.70
N SER A 55 3.84 3.73 -6.77
CA SER A 55 4.29 3.17 -8.04
C SER A 55 3.34 2.11 -8.57
N LEU A 56 2.77 1.30 -7.68
CA LEU A 56 1.92 0.17 -8.06
C LEU A 56 0.58 0.65 -8.65
N ALA A 57 -0.05 1.64 -8.04
CA ALA A 57 -1.32 2.20 -8.48
C ALA A 57 -1.20 2.78 -9.91
N GLU A 58 -0.08 3.44 -10.22
CA GLU A 58 0.20 3.91 -11.58
C GLU A 58 0.40 2.76 -12.57
N MET A 59 1.05 1.68 -12.15
CA MET A 59 1.24 0.49 -12.98
C MET A 59 -0.08 -0.24 -13.25
N ILE A 60 -1.02 -0.26 -12.29
CA ILE A 60 -2.38 -0.78 -12.47
C ILE A 60 -3.13 0.10 -13.48
N ARG A 61 -3.19 1.43 -13.26
CA ARG A 61 -3.92 2.37 -14.13
C ARG A 61 -3.42 2.36 -15.58
N ARG A 62 -2.14 2.05 -15.80
CA ARG A 62 -1.54 1.90 -17.14
C ARG A 62 -1.69 0.50 -17.76
N ASP A 63 -2.52 -0.38 -17.20
CA ASP A 63 -2.73 -1.75 -17.66
C ASP A 63 -1.43 -2.57 -17.74
N LYS A 64 -0.52 -2.35 -16.78
CA LYS A 64 0.73 -3.13 -16.68
C LYS A 64 0.61 -4.24 -15.66
N VAL A 65 -0.17 -4.04 -14.60
CA VAL A 65 -0.49 -5.04 -13.58
C VAL A 65 -1.96 -5.42 -13.68
N HIS A 66 -2.24 -6.71 -13.69
CA HIS A 66 -3.56 -7.25 -14.03
C HIS A 66 -4.19 -8.08 -12.91
N ALA A 67 -3.36 -8.59 -12.00
CA ALA A 67 -3.81 -9.29 -10.80
C ALA A 67 -2.83 -9.05 -9.65
N ILE A 68 -3.35 -9.02 -8.43
CA ILE A 68 -2.56 -8.89 -7.20
C ILE A 68 -3.02 -9.97 -6.23
N THR A 69 -2.06 -10.67 -5.64
CA THR A 69 -2.29 -11.49 -4.45
C THR A 69 -1.49 -10.89 -3.31
N CYS A 70 -2.18 -10.50 -2.26
CA CYS A 70 -1.58 -9.83 -1.12
C CYS A 70 -2.28 -10.27 0.17
N THR A 71 -1.65 -9.97 1.30
CA THR A 71 -2.30 -10.07 2.61
C THR A 71 -3.31 -8.93 2.81
N GLY A 72 -4.25 -9.11 3.74
CA GLY A 72 -5.26 -8.08 4.06
C GLY A 72 -4.67 -6.71 4.44
N ALA A 73 -3.49 -6.70 5.06
CA ALA A 73 -2.74 -5.49 5.40
C ALA A 73 -2.59 -4.52 4.22
N ASN A 74 -2.34 -5.02 3.00
CA ASN A 74 -2.17 -4.14 1.83
C ASN A 74 -3.48 -3.56 1.30
N LEU A 75 -4.63 -4.13 1.69
CA LEU A 75 -5.94 -3.61 1.32
C LEU A 75 -6.40 -2.52 2.30
N GLU A 76 -5.97 -2.59 3.55
CA GLU A 76 -6.40 -1.67 4.62
C GLU A 76 -5.40 -0.54 4.85
N GLU A 77 -4.10 -0.83 4.96
CA GLU A 77 -3.08 0.16 5.32
C GLU A 77 -2.87 1.23 4.23
N ASP A 78 -3.17 0.92 2.97
CA ASP A 78 -3.15 1.91 1.89
C ASP A 78 -4.27 2.95 2.09
N ILE A 79 -5.47 2.48 2.48
CA ILE A 79 -6.59 3.35 2.85
C ILE A 79 -6.29 4.10 4.16
N PHE A 80 -5.54 3.50 5.09
CA PHE A 80 -5.09 4.16 6.32
C PHE A 80 -4.22 5.38 5.98
N ASN A 81 -3.27 5.21 5.05
CA ASN A 81 -2.43 6.30 4.58
C ASN A 81 -3.30 7.38 3.91
N LEU A 82 -4.25 6.97 3.05
CA LEU A 82 -5.15 7.91 2.36
C LEU A 82 -5.89 8.85 3.32
N VAL A 83 -6.32 8.37 4.49
CA VAL A 83 -7.11 9.17 5.44
C VAL A 83 -6.31 9.76 6.60
N ALA A 84 -5.10 9.26 6.88
CA ALA A 84 -4.36 9.62 8.09
C ALA A 84 -2.88 9.95 7.86
N HIS A 85 -2.45 10.11 6.60
CA HIS A 85 -1.08 10.46 6.18
C HIS A 85 -0.35 11.46 7.11
N ASP A 86 -0.98 12.59 7.41
CA ASP A 86 -0.38 13.69 8.18
C ASP A 86 -0.13 13.34 9.66
N HIS A 87 -0.70 12.23 10.12
CA HIS A 87 -0.61 11.76 11.50
C HIS A 87 0.40 10.61 11.66
N TYR A 88 1.02 10.14 10.57
CA TYR A 88 2.02 9.08 10.63
C TYR A 88 3.28 9.57 11.35
N VAL A 89 3.87 8.69 12.17
CA VAL A 89 5.07 9.03 12.96
C VAL A 89 6.21 8.12 12.58
N ARG A 90 7.32 8.70 12.09
CA ARG A 90 8.55 7.95 11.83
C ARG A 90 9.37 7.75 13.10
N ILE A 91 9.95 6.57 13.26
CA ILE A 91 10.81 6.17 14.38
C ILE A 91 12.21 5.81 13.85
N PRO A 92 13.15 6.77 13.85
CA PRO A 92 14.49 6.55 13.27
C PRO A 92 15.30 5.42 13.94
N HIS A 93 15.07 5.16 15.23
CA HIS A 93 15.82 4.18 16.03
C HIS A 93 14.99 2.93 16.37
N TYR A 94 14.05 2.55 15.50
CA TYR A 94 13.06 1.49 15.78
C TYR A 94 13.64 0.11 16.14
N ARG A 95 14.91 -0.15 15.82
CA ARG A 95 15.60 -1.42 16.13
C ARG A 95 16.09 -1.50 17.57
N ASP A 96 16.22 -0.36 18.23
CA ASP A 96 16.86 -0.22 19.55
C ASP A 96 15.87 0.28 20.61
N LEU A 97 14.55 0.15 20.38
CA LEU A 97 13.52 0.57 21.32
C LEU A 97 13.59 -0.24 22.62
N THR A 98 13.51 0.45 23.74
CA THR A 98 13.37 -0.19 25.05
C THR A 98 11.91 -0.56 25.31
N PRO A 99 11.63 -1.45 26.28
CA PRO A 99 10.24 -1.72 26.70
C PRO A 99 9.46 -0.47 27.11
N ALA A 100 10.15 0.54 27.67
CA ALA A 100 9.51 1.81 28.05
C ALA A 100 9.15 2.65 26.82
N ASP A 101 9.96 2.61 25.75
CA ASP A 101 9.65 3.32 24.50
C ASP A 101 8.44 2.68 23.80
N GLU A 102 8.37 1.36 23.75
CA GLU A 102 7.19 0.64 23.20
C GLU A 102 5.92 0.96 24.02
N GLN A 103 6.04 1.03 25.36
CA GLN A 103 4.94 1.45 26.23
C GLN A 103 4.50 2.89 25.94
N ALA A 104 5.44 3.81 25.70
CA ALA A 104 5.12 5.19 25.35
C ALA A 104 4.41 5.31 23.97
N LEU A 105 4.71 4.41 23.02
CA LEU A 105 3.97 4.33 21.76
C LEU A 105 2.55 3.82 22.00
N LEU A 106 2.38 2.79 22.83
CA LEU A 106 1.07 2.25 23.21
C LEU A 106 0.19 3.30 23.89
N GLU A 107 0.75 4.06 24.85
CA GLU A 107 0.03 5.14 25.56
C GLU A 107 -0.44 6.26 24.62
N ARG A 108 0.20 6.39 23.47
CA ARG A 108 -0.17 7.35 22.42
C ARG A 108 -1.04 6.73 21.33
N HIS A 109 -1.44 5.47 21.46
CA HIS A 109 -2.22 4.72 20.48
C HIS A 109 -1.55 4.68 19.09
N LEU A 110 -0.23 4.50 19.07
CA LEU A 110 0.57 4.40 17.84
C LEU A 110 0.91 2.94 17.53
N ASN A 111 0.30 2.40 16.48
CA ASN A 111 0.55 1.04 16.00
C ASN A 111 1.78 1.03 15.10
N ARG A 112 2.84 0.29 15.49
CA ARG A 112 4.12 0.34 14.79
C ARG A 112 4.26 -0.76 13.73
N VAL A 113 4.67 -0.35 12.54
CA VAL A 113 5.15 -1.20 11.44
C VAL A 113 6.60 -0.78 11.17
N THR A 114 7.54 -1.62 11.62
CA THR A 114 8.99 -1.33 11.57
C THR A 114 9.35 0.05 12.15
N ASP A 115 9.66 1.01 11.28
CA ASP A 115 10.12 2.37 11.55
C ASP A 115 9.03 3.43 11.38
N THR A 116 7.78 3.00 11.18
CA THR A 116 6.64 3.89 10.95
C THR A 116 5.48 3.51 11.88
N CYS A 117 4.82 4.50 12.45
CA CYS A 117 3.65 4.33 13.31
C CYS A 117 2.40 4.87 12.62
N ILE A 118 1.37 4.04 12.64
CA ILE A 118 0.02 4.33 12.18
C ILE A 118 -0.82 4.75 13.40
N PRO A 119 -1.43 5.93 13.40
CA PRO A 119 -2.24 6.42 14.51
C PRO A 119 -3.60 5.72 14.53
N GLU A 120 -3.94 5.06 15.64
CA GLU A 120 -5.13 4.19 15.73
C GLU A 120 -6.43 4.96 15.49
N GLU A 121 -6.60 6.13 16.11
CA GLU A 121 -7.85 6.89 16.05
C GLU A 121 -8.08 7.48 14.66
N GLU A 122 -7.05 8.08 14.08
CA GLU A 122 -7.15 8.77 12.80
C GLU A 122 -7.21 7.82 11.60
N ALA A 123 -6.64 6.61 11.71
CA ALA A 123 -6.69 5.60 10.66
C ALA A 123 -7.72 4.50 10.95
N ILE A 124 -7.43 3.64 11.94
CA ILE A 124 -8.13 2.37 12.16
C ILE A 124 -9.56 2.63 12.63
N ARG A 125 -9.76 3.43 13.69
CA ARG A 125 -11.10 3.71 14.24
C ARG A 125 -11.98 4.48 13.26
N ARG A 126 -11.39 5.38 12.49
CA ARG A 126 -12.09 6.13 11.43
C ARG A 126 -12.68 5.20 10.37
N ILE A 127 -11.89 4.24 9.89
CA ILE A 127 -12.34 3.29 8.88
C ILE A 127 -13.22 2.21 9.48
N GLU A 128 -12.93 1.76 10.70
CA GLU A 128 -13.75 0.81 11.47
C GLU A 128 -15.20 1.28 11.54
N LYS A 129 -15.43 2.56 11.85
CA LYS A 129 -16.79 3.11 11.90
C LYS A 129 -17.55 2.90 10.59
N GLN A 130 -16.90 3.16 9.45
CA GLN A 130 -17.53 3.04 8.14
C GLN A 130 -17.70 1.58 7.70
N ILE A 131 -16.72 0.72 7.96
CA ILE A 131 -16.80 -0.70 7.58
C ILE A 131 -17.83 -1.44 8.43
N LEU A 132 -17.99 -1.08 9.71
CA LEU A 132 -18.98 -1.64 10.61
C LEU A 132 -20.42 -1.35 10.12
N GLU A 133 -20.66 -0.17 9.57
CA GLU A 133 -21.93 0.18 8.93
C GLU A 133 -22.22 -0.74 7.75
N GLU A 134 -21.24 -1.01 6.88
CA GLU A 134 -21.39 -1.94 5.74
C GLU A 134 -21.63 -3.39 6.18
N TRP A 135 -20.88 -3.86 7.18
CA TRP A 135 -21.05 -5.21 7.74
C TRP A 135 -22.43 -5.39 8.36
N THR A 136 -22.86 -4.43 9.18
CA THR A 136 -24.17 -4.48 9.84
C THR A 136 -25.31 -4.40 8.82
N ALA A 137 -25.16 -3.61 7.76
CA ALA A 137 -26.14 -3.56 6.68
C ALA A 137 -26.23 -4.90 5.92
N ALA A 138 -25.08 -5.49 5.59
CA ALA A 138 -25.04 -6.80 4.91
C ALA A 138 -25.67 -7.91 5.77
N ASP A 139 -25.38 -7.93 7.07
CA ASP A 139 -25.96 -8.88 8.03
C ASP A 139 -27.50 -8.77 8.09
N ARG A 140 -28.02 -7.54 8.26
CA ARG A 140 -29.48 -7.29 8.27
C ARG A 140 -30.17 -7.71 6.98
N GLU A 141 -29.49 -7.61 5.85
CA GLU A 141 -29.99 -8.01 4.54
C GLU A 141 -29.77 -9.50 4.22
N GLY A 142 -29.08 -10.25 5.10
CA GLY A 142 -28.71 -11.65 4.86
C GLY A 142 -27.75 -11.84 3.69
N LYS A 143 -26.90 -10.85 3.41
CA LYS A 143 -25.94 -10.86 2.30
C LYS A 143 -24.53 -11.12 2.79
N SER A 144 -23.80 -11.96 2.04
CA SER A 144 -22.38 -12.24 2.28
C SER A 144 -21.54 -11.68 1.14
N TYR A 145 -20.37 -11.15 1.50
CA TYR A 145 -19.39 -10.60 0.57
C TYR A 145 -18.00 -11.08 0.98
N PHE A 146 -17.06 -11.07 0.03
CA PHE A 146 -15.65 -11.27 0.35
C PHE A 146 -15.09 -10.08 1.14
N PRO A 147 -14.07 -10.29 1.99
CA PRO A 147 -13.53 -9.21 2.84
C PRO A 147 -13.15 -7.94 2.06
N HIS A 148 -12.50 -8.08 0.89
CA HIS A 148 -12.09 -6.95 0.06
C HIS A 148 -13.27 -6.19 -0.58
N GLU A 149 -14.42 -6.84 -0.78
CA GLU A 149 -15.60 -6.18 -1.36
C GLU A 149 -16.17 -5.13 -0.42
N PHE A 150 -16.05 -5.29 0.90
CA PHE A 150 -16.47 -4.26 1.85
C PHE A 150 -15.63 -2.99 1.72
N LEU A 151 -14.31 -3.13 1.57
CA LEU A 151 -13.41 -2.00 1.32
C LEU A 151 -13.75 -1.31 -0.01
N TYR A 152 -14.01 -2.08 -1.07
CA TYR A 152 -14.41 -1.53 -2.37
C TYR A 152 -15.73 -0.75 -2.28
N ARG A 153 -16.69 -1.23 -1.50
CA ARG A 153 -17.97 -0.53 -1.29
C ARG A 153 -17.76 0.80 -0.59
N LEU A 154 -16.94 0.81 0.46
CA LEU A 154 -16.60 2.02 1.20
C LEU A 154 -15.89 3.08 0.31
N ILE A 155 -14.94 2.66 -0.54
CA ILE A 155 -14.27 3.55 -1.50
C ILE A 155 -15.28 4.06 -2.54
N ARG A 156 -16.07 3.17 -3.17
CA ARG A 156 -17.02 3.55 -4.23
C ARG A 156 -18.19 4.41 -3.75
N LYS A 157 -18.52 4.37 -2.46
CA LYS A 157 -19.52 5.23 -1.83
C LYS A 157 -19.00 6.64 -1.55
N GLY A 158 -17.69 6.86 -1.61
CA GLY A 158 -17.08 8.13 -1.22
C GLY A 158 -17.15 8.39 0.29
N SER A 159 -17.41 7.37 1.12
CA SER A 159 -17.63 7.51 2.57
C SER A 159 -16.42 8.08 3.32
N LEU A 160 -15.24 8.05 2.71
CA LEU A 160 -14.00 8.54 3.29
C LEU A 160 -13.49 9.86 2.68
N GLU A 161 -14.14 10.41 1.65
CA GLU A 161 -13.61 11.54 0.87
C GLU A 161 -13.33 12.78 1.74
N THR A 162 -14.14 13.02 2.76
CA THR A 162 -13.94 14.16 3.68
C THR A 162 -12.68 14.04 4.53
N TYR A 163 -12.07 12.86 4.58
CA TYR A 163 -10.87 12.58 5.37
C TYR A 163 -9.61 12.43 4.53
N TYR A 164 -9.68 12.54 3.20
CA TYR A 164 -8.50 12.34 2.36
C TYR A 164 -7.41 13.38 2.65
N GLN A 165 -6.19 12.89 2.89
CA GLN A 165 -5.01 13.70 3.20
C GLN A 165 -3.98 13.70 2.07
N ILE A 166 -4.07 12.75 1.14
CA ILE A 166 -3.23 12.66 -0.08
C ILE A 166 -4.09 12.53 -1.33
N ASP A 167 -3.48 12.69 -2.52
CA ASP A 167 -4.16 12.43 -3.79
C ASP A 167 -4.55 10.94 -3.86
N PRO A 168 -5.82 10.58 -4.12
CA PRO A 168 -6.22 9.19 -4.31
C PRO A 168 -5.52 8.49 -5.49
N LYS A 169 -4.74 9.19 -6.33
CA LYS A 169 -3.84 8.56 -7.31
C LYS A 169 -2.59 7.99 -6.66
N ASP A 170 -2.18 8.53 -5.53
CA ASP A 170 -0.99 8.12 -4.78
C ASP A 170 -1.32 7.00 -3.75
N SER A 171 -2.52 6.43 -3.86
CA SER A 171 -3.10 5.30 -3.15
C SER A 171 -3.65 4.30 -4.18
#